data_AF-A0A972CKF5-F1
#
_entry.id   AF-A0A972CKF5-F1
#
_cell.length_a   1.000
_cell.length_b   1.000
_cell.length_c   1.000
_cell.angle_alpha   90.00
_cell.angle_beta   90.00
_cell.angle_gamma   90.00
#
_symmetry.space_group_name_H-M   'P 1'
#
loop_
_entity.id
_entity.type
_entity.pdbx_description
1 polymer ?
#
loop_
_entity_poly.entity_id
_entity_poly.type
_entity_poly.pdbx_seq_one_letter_code
_entity_poly.pdbx_strand_id
1 'polypeptide(L)'
;MSAVAAHYDQFKELGAEVLSVSVDSQFVHKVWNDVELNKIAKKDIPFAMLSDSSGAVGELYGVYDREAGVNVRGRFIIDPDGVVQGMEVLTPPVGRNVTETIRQLKAFQLVRATGGGEVTPSGWQPGGKTLKPGIELVSKVWEQWTIEDAYKK
;
A
#
# COMPACT_ATOMS: atom_id res chain seq x y z
N MET A 1 -7.27 -6.50 -7.63
CA MET A 1 -8.29 -6.15 -6.62
C MET A 1 -8.73 -7.36 -5.80
N SER A 2 -9.02 -8.52 -6.41
CA SER A 2 -9.43 -9.72 -5.66
C SER A 2 -8.41 -10.20 -4.61
N ALA A 3 -7.11 -10.10 -4.89
CA ALA A 3 -6.07 -10.36 -3.88
C ALA A 3 -6.14 -9.39 -2.69
N VAL A 4 -6.45 -8.11 -2.91
CA VAL A 4 -6.64 -7.13 -1.82
C VAL A 4 -7.91 -7.48 -1.04
N ALA A 5 -9.00 -7.87 -1.72
CA ALA A 5 -10.24 -8.29 -1.08
C ALA A 5 -10.06 -9.53 -0.17
N ALA A 6 -9.18 -10.45 -0.55
CA ALA A 6 -8.82 -11.61 0.27
C ALA A 6 -8.11 -11.23 1.57
N HIS A 7 -7.37 -10.12 1.59
CA HIS A 7 -6.65 -9.61 2.76
C HIS A 7 -7.34 -8.42 3.45
N TYR A 8 -8.55 -8.05 3.03
CA TYR A 8 -9.22 -6.82 3.48
C TYR A 8 -9.39 -6.77 5.01
N ASP A 9 -9.71 -7.90 5.63
CA ASP A 9 -9.89 -7.96 7.09
C ASP A 9 -8.60 -7.59 7.84
N GLN A 10 -7.41 -7.91 7.28
CA GLN A 10 -6.13 -7.49 7.85
C GLN A 10 -5.91 -5.99 7.76
N PHE A 11 -6.40 -5.33 6.70
CA PHE A 11 -6.38 -3.87 6.63
C PHE A 11 -7.30 -3.26 7.70
N LYS A 12 -8.49 -3.82 7.91
CA LYS A 12 -9.44 -3.37 8.93
C LYS A 12 -8.92 -3.58 10.35
N GLU A 13 -8.27 -4.71 10.63
CA GLU A 13 -7.61 -4.98 11.91
C GLU A 13 -6.51 -3.95 12.21
N LEU A 14 -5.81 -3.47 11.17
CA LEU A 14 -4.83 -2.41 11.27
C LEU A 14 -5.47 -1.01 11.29
N GLY A 15 -6.80 -0.88 11.32
CA GLY A 15 -7.47 0.42 11.29
C GLY A 15 -7.28 1.19 9.99
N ALA A 16 -6.93 0.51 8.89
CA ALA A 16 -6.80 1.10 7.57
C ALA A 16 -8.02 0.80 6.70
N GLU A 17 -8.31 1.72 5.78
CA GLU A 17 -9.32 1.55 4.74
C GLU A 17 -8.66 1.42 3.37
N VAL A 18 -9.30 0.69 2.46
CA VAL A 18 -8.83 0.49 1.09
C VAL A 18 -9.77 1.24 0.15
N LEU A 19 -9.19 1.98 -0.80
CA LEU A 19 -9.93 2.59 -1.89
C LEU A 19 -9.29 2.14 -3.19
N SER A 20 -10.06 1.58 -4.12
CA SER A 20 -9.60 1.42 -5.51
C SER A 20 -10.10 2.58 -6.35
N VAL A 21 -9.32 2.99 -7.34
CA VAL A 21 -9.65 4.10 -8.23
C VAL A 21 -9.28 3.72 -9.64
N SER A 22 -10.17 3.93 -10.60
CA SER A 22 -9.84 3.94 -12.03
C SER A 22 -10.71 4.95 -12.76
N VAL A 23 -10.43 5.13 -14.05
CA VAL A 23 -11.17 6.02 -14.94
C VAL A 23 -12.55 5.47 -15.35
N ASP A 24 -12.83 4.22 -15.02
CA ASP A 24 -14.12 3.60 -15.35
C ASP A 24 -15.25 4.20 -14.51
N SER A 25 -16.46 4.15 -15.04
CA SER A 25 -17.65 4.58 -14.30
C SER A 25 -17.99 3.61 -13.16
N GLN A 26 -18.71 4.11 -12.16
CA GLN A 26 -19.29 3.29 -11.09
C GLN A 26 -20.20 2.16 -11.61
N PHE A 27 -20.81 2.33 -12.78
CA PHE A 27 -21.62 1.29 -13.42
C PHE A 27 -20.74 0.14 -13.93
N VAL A 28 -19.61 0.46 -14.55
CA VAL A 28 -18.59 -0.53 -14.96
C VAL A 28 -18.07 -1.26 -13.72
N HIS A 29 -17.78 -0.53 -12.64
CA HIS A 29 -17.35 -1.16 -11.37
C HIS A 29 -18.36 -2.15 -10.83
N LYS A 30 -19.65 -1.79 -10.80
CA LYS A 30 -20.73 -2.68 -10.34
C LYS A 30 -20.80 -3.95 -11.18
N VAL A 31 -20.83 -3.80 -12.50
CA VAL A 31 -20.87 -4.93 -13.43
C VAL A 31 -19.63 -5.79 -13.25
N TRP A 32 -18.44 -5.19 -13.21
CA TRP A 32 -17.17 -5.92 -13.05
C TRP A 32 -17.11 -6.72 -11.74
N ASN A 33 -17.60 -6.13 -10.64
CA ASN A 33 -17.74 -6.85 -9.38
C ASN A 33 -18.66 -8.05 -9.51
N ASP A 34 -19.87 -7.85 -10.06
CA ASP A 34 -20.91 -8.88 -10.14
C ASP A 34 -20.53 -10.04 -11.07
N VAL A 35 -19.82 -9.76 -12.16
CA VAL A 35 -19.58 -10.73 -13.24
C VAL A 35 -18.22 -11.40 -13.16
N GLU A 36 -17.22 -10.77 -12.54
CA GLU A 36 -15.84 -11.26 -12.56
C GLU A 36 -15.18 -11.25 -11.17
N LEU A 37 -15.08 -10.09 -10.50
CA LEU A 37 -14.26 -9.99 -9.29
C LEU A 37 -14.78 -10.85 -8.16
N ASN A 38 -16.10 -10.97 -8.01
CA ASN A 38 -16.71 -11.79 -6.97
C ASN A 38 -16.46 -13.30 -7.17
N LYS A 39 -16.30 -13.76 -8.40
CA LYS A 39 -15.99 -15.17 -8.72
C LYS A 39 -14.54 -15.48 -8.34
N ILE A 40 -13.63 -14.53 -8.58
CA ILE A 40 -12.21 -14.66 -8.23
C ILE A 40 -12.04 -14.56 -6.70
N ALA A 41 -12.66 -13.57 -6.08
CA ALA A 41 -12.57 -13.32 -4.64
C ALA A 41 -13.45 -14.25 -3.79
N LYS A 42 -14.39 -14.97 -4.42
CA LYS A 42 -15.45 -15.78 -3.79
C LYS A 42 -16.38 -14.99 -2.86
N LYS A 43 -16.40 -13.66 -3.00
CA LYS A 43 -17.22 -12.68 -2.29
C LYS A 43 -17.19 -11.36 -3.06
N ASP A 44 -18.17 -10.49 -2.85
CA ASP A 44 -18.11 -9.13 -3.39
C ASP A 44 -16.90 -8.36 -2.86
N ILE A 45 -16.42 -7.40 -3.65
CA ILE A 45 -15.32 -6.51 -3.25
C ILE A 45 -15.76 -5.73 -2.00
N PRO A 46 -15.03 -5.85 -0.88
CA PRO A 46 -15.51 -5.37 0.42
C PRO A 46 -15.15 -3.91 0.71
N PHE A 47 -14.64 -3.18 -0.29
CA PHE A 47 -14.15 -1.80 -0.18
C PHE A 47 -14.64 -0.95 -1.35
N ALA A 48 -14.58 0.38 -1.19
CA ALA A 48 -15.10 1.31 -2.19
C ALA A 48 -14.25 1.29 -3.47
N MET A 49 -14.94 1.19 -4.61
CA MET A 49 -14.35 1.35 -5.94
C MET A 49 -14.78 2.71 -6.49
N LEU A 50 -13.85 3.66 -6.49
CA LEU A 50 -14.06 5.04 -6.91
C LEU A 50 -13.92 5.17 -8.42
N SER A 51 -14.76 6.04 -8.98
CA SER A 51 -14.72 6.44 -10.38
C SER A 51 -14.04 7.79 -10.53
N ASP A 52 -13.02 7.84 -11.37
CA ASP A 52 -12.25 9.03 -11.74
C ASP A 52 -12.33 9.25 -13.26
N SER A 53 -13.55 9.36 -13.80
CA SER A 53 -13.76 9.41 -15.26
C SER A 53 -13.10 10.60 -15.96
N SER A 54 -12.71 11.65 -15.24
CA SER A 54 -11.92 12.76 -15.79
C SER A 54 -10.42 12.50 -15.79
N GLY A 55 -9.94 11.48 -15.06
CA GLY A 55 -8.51 11.25 -14.79
C GLY A 55 -7.88 12.26 -13.83
N ALA A 56 -8.67 13.15 -13.21
CA ALA A 56 -8.16 14.25 -12.40
C ALA A 56 -7.48 13.75 -11.12
N VAL A 57 -8.01 12.68 -10.50
CA VAL A 57 -7.37 12.07 -9.32
C VAL A 57 -6.07 11.41 -9.75
N GLY A 58 -6.07 10.64 -10.83
CA GLY A 58 -4.85 10.04 -11.38
C GLY A 58 -3.78 11.07 -11.71
N GLU A 59 -4.16 12.20 -12.30
CA GLU A 59 -3.25 13.30 -12.66
C GLU A 59 -2.66 13.96 -11.40
N LEU A 60 -3.49 14.22 -10.38
CA LEU A 60 -3.06 14.76 -9.10
C LEU A 60 -2.02 13.86 -8.41
N TYR A 61 -2.19 12.54 -8.52
CA TYR A 61 -1.27 11.55 -7.95
C TYR A 61 -0.13 11.17 -8.90
N GLY A 62 -0.03 11.80 -10.08
CA GLY A 62 1.05 11.59 -11.05
C GLY A 62 1.04 10.21 -11.71
N VAL A 63 -0.11 9.54 -11.78
CA VAL A 63 -0.26 8.18 -12.32
C VAL A 63 -1.18 8.11 -13.53
N TYR A 64 -1.72 9.23 -14.00
CA TYR A 64 -2.54 9.26 -15.21
C TYR A 64 -1.69 9.38 -16.47
N ASP A 65 -1.88 8.42 -17.39
CA ASP A 65 -1.34 8.47 -18.74
C ASP A 65 -2.36 9.16 -19.65
N ARG A 66 -2.04 10.39 -20.07
CA ARG A 66 -2.93 11.20 -20.92
C ARG A 66 -3.05 10.66 -22.35
N GLU A 67 -2.05 9.95 -22.85
CA GLU A 67 -2.08 9.37 -24.20
C GLU A 67 -2.94 8.11 -24.21
N ALA A 68 -2.76 7.25 -23.21
CA ALA A 68 -3.53 6.02 -23.07
C ALA A 68 -4.93 6.24 -22.45
N GLY A 69 -5.16 7.38 -21.80
CA GLY A 69 -6.42 7.72 -21.13
C GLY A 69 -6.69 6.88 -19.88
N VAL A 70 -5.66 6.33 -19.23
CA VAL A 70 -5.79 5.40 -18.09
C VAL A 70 -4.75 5.66 -17.01
N ASN A 71 -4.99 5.15 -15.80
CA ASN A 71 -3.98 5.19 -14.74
C ASN A 71 -2.96 4.04 -14.90
N VAL A 72 -1.67 4.33 -14.73
CA VAL A 72 -0.66 3.32 -14.42
C VAL A 72 -0.89 2.75 -13.01
N ARG A 73 -0.20 1.67 -12.64
CA ARG A 73 -0.49 0.93 -11.38
C ARG A 73 0.12 1.62 -10.16
N GLY A 74 -0.48 2.73 -9.73
CA GLY A 74 -0.13 3.47 -8.51
C GLY A 74 -0.81 2.94 -7.25
N ARG A 75 -0.08 2.89 -6.13
CA ARG A 75 -0.61 2.63 -4.78
C ARG A 75 0.03 3.61 -3.79
N PHE A 76 -0.82 4.24 -2.98
CA PHE A 76 -0.43 5.22 -1.97
C PHE A 76 -0.88 4.74 -0.58
N ILE A 77 -0.01 4.88 0.41
CA ILE A 77 -0.32 4.73 1.84
C ILE A 77 -0.41 6.14 2.40
N ILE A 78 -1.59 6.50 2.89
CA ILE A 78 -1.90 7.82 3.43
C ILE A 78 -2.16 7.66 4.92
N ASP A 79 -1.52 8.47 5.75
CA ASP A 79 -1.70 8.43 7.20
C ASP A 79 -2.95 9.21 7.67
N PRO A 80 -3.30 9.14 8.97
CA PRO A 80 -4.46 9.85 9.50
C PRO A 80 -4.41 11.39 9.37
N ASP A 81 -3.23 11.97 9.13
CA ASP A 81 -3.06 13.41 8.95
C ASP A 81 -3.18 13.81 7.46
N GLY A 82 -3.48 12.84 6.59
CA GLY A 82 -3.62 13.04 5.14
C GLY A 82 -2.28 13.08 4.40
N VAL A 83 -1.18 12.65 5.04
CA VAL A 83 0.15 12.68 4.44
C VAL A 83 0.45 11.35 3.74
N VAL A 84 0.94 11.43 2.50
CA VAL A 84 1.42 10.25 1.77
C VAL A 84 2.74 9.78 2.40
N GLN A 85 2.71 8.62 3.04
CA GLN A 85 3.87 8.02 3.69
C GLN A 85 4.64 7.08 2.77
N GLY A 86 3.95 6.43 1.83
CA GLY A 86 4.56 5.51 0.89
C GLY A 86 3.81 5.46 -0.43
N MET A 87 4.56 5.37 -1.53
CA MET A 87 4.00 5.19 -2.86
C MET A 87 4.75 4.10 -3.62
N GLU A 88 4.02 3.40 -4.48
CA GLU A 88 4.58 2.43 -5.43
C GLU A 88 3.88 2.65 -6.78
N VAL A 89 4.67 2.78 -7.85
CA VAL A 89 4.16 2.92 -9.21
C VAL A 89 4.80 1.85 -10.07
N LEU A 90 3.98 0.93 -10.59
CA LEU A 90 4.41 -0.12 -11.51
C LEU A 90 3.81 0.12 -12.90
N THR A 91 4.58 -0.22 -13.93
CA THR A 91 4.05 -0.29 -15.30
C THR A 91 3.03 -1.45 -15.41
N PRO A 92 2.16 -1.46 -16.44
CA PRO A 92 1.11 -2.45 -16.58
C PRO A 92 1.49 -3.95 -16.48
N PRO A 93 2.66 -4.44 -16.94
CA PRO A 93 2.93 -5.88 -16.97
C PRO A 93 3.18 -6.53 -15.61
N VAL A 94 3.43 -5.75 -14.54
CA VAL A 94 3.77 -6.30 -13.22
C VAL A 94 2.68 -5.97 -12.20
N GLY A 95 2.22 -7.01 -11.49
CA GLY A 95 1.28 -6.87 -10.37
C GLY A 95 1.96 -6.43 -9.07
N ARG A 96 1.24 -5.69 -8.23
CA ARG A 96 1.72 -5.26 -6.91
C ARG A 96 1.62 -6.38 -5.87
N ASN A 97 2.46 -6.33 -4.85
CA ASN A 97 2.44 -7.28 -3.75
C ASN A 97 1.63 -6.75 -2.54
N VAL A 98 0.51 -7.41 -2.23
CA VAL A 98 -0.37 -7.03 -1.11
C VAL A 98 0.30 -7.25 0.24
N THR A 99 1.11 -8.30 0.39
CA THR A 99 1.79 -8.59 1.67
C THR A 99 2.83 -7.51 1.99
N GLU A 100 3.51 -6.97 0.98
CA GLU A 100 4.42 -5.85 1.16
C GLU A 100 3.68 -4.57 1.58
N THR A 101 2.50 -4.32 1.02
CA THR A 101 1.67 -3.19 1.43
C THR A 101 1.27 -3.29 2.91
N ILE A 102 0.86 -4.48 3.35
CA ILE A 102 0.51 -4.74 4.75
C ILE A 102 1.73 -4.60 5.67
N ARG A 103 2.89 -5.08 5.24
CA ARG A 103 4.16 -4.92 5.98
C ARG A 103 4.51 -3.44 6.16
N GLN A 104 4.44 -2.66 5.08
CA GLN A 104 4.70 -1.21 5.11
C GLN A 104 3.71 -0.49 6.02
N LEU A 105 2.42 -0.84 5.98
CA LEU A 105 1.41 -0.27 6.86
C LEU A 105 1.76 -0.49 8.34
N LYS A 106 2.12 -1.73 8.72
CA LYS A 106 2.57 -2.06 10.08
C LYS A 106 3.83 -1.30 10.48
N ALA A 107 4.78 -1.14 9.55
CA ALA A 107 6.01 -0.39 9.79
C ALA A 107 5.73 1.09 10.08
N PHE A 108 4.93 1.75 9.24
CA PHE A 108 4.54 3.14 9.44
C PHE A 108 3.75 3.35 10.73
N GLN A 109 2.89 2.40 11.10
CA GLN A 109 2.18 2.45 12.38
C GLN A 109 3.10 2.35 13.58
N LEU A 110 4.13 1.50 13.54
CA LEU A 110 5.13 1.43 14.60
C LEU A 110 5.93 2.73 14.73
N VAL A 111 6.40 3.27 13.60
CA VAL A 111 7.12 4.56 13.58
C VAL A 111 6.23 5.67 14.15
N ARG A 112 4.95 5.71 13.76
CA ARG A 112 3.99 6.69 14.29
C ARG A 112 3.74 6.51 15.78
N ALA A 113 3.52 5.27 16.24
CA ALA A 113 3.25 4.97 17.65
C ALA A 113 4.42 5.33 18.57
N THR A 114 5.65 5.30 18.06
CA THR A 114 6.87 5.67 18.80
C THR A 114 7.24 7.14 18.63
N GLY A 115 6.46 7.93 17.89
CA GLY A 115 6.77 9.32 17.58
C GLY A 115 8.08 9.49 16.79
N GLY A 116 8.45 8.49 15.99
CA GLY A 116 9.73 8.43 15.29
C GLY A 116 10.91 8.00 16.18
N GLY A 117 10.68 7.60 17.43
CA GLY A 117 11.71 7.07 18.32
C GLY A 117 12.25 5.70 17.92
N GLU A 118 11.51 4.97 17.07
CA GLU A 118 11.97 3.75 16.40
C GLU A 118 11.76 3.85 14.89
N VAL A 119 12.70 3.32 14.13
CA VAL A 119 12.60 3.17 12.67
C VAL A 119 12.80 1.72 12.25
N THR A 120 12.15 1.34 11.15
CA THR A 120 12.17 -0.02 10.63
C THR A 120 13.22 -0.15 9.52
N PRO A 121 14.29 -0.95 9.70
CA PRO A 121 15.31 -1.13 8.68
C PRO A 121 14.81 -1.96 7.47
N SER A 122 15.67 -2.12 6.46
CA SER A 122 15.36 -2.91 5.27
C SER A 122 14.91 -4.33 5.64
N GLY A 123 13.87 -4.82 4.98
CA GLY A 123 13.32 -6.16 5.20
C GLY A 123 12.55 -6.34 6.52
N TRP A 124 12.43 -5.29 7.36
CA TRP A 124 11.75 -5.39 8.65
C TRP A 124 10.35 -6.01 8.55
N GLN A 125 10.07 -6.94 9.45
CA GLN A 125 8.76 -7.58 9.66
C GLN A 125 8.30 -7.32 11.11
N PRO A 126 7.00 -7.44 11.41
CA PRO A 126 6.51 -7.35 12.80
C PRO A 126 7.27 -8.28 13.74
N GLY A 127 7.76 -7.74 14.87
CA GLY A 127 8.62 -8.45 15.82
C GLY A 127 10.11 -8.44 15.47
N GLY A 128 10.47 -7.95 14.28
CA GLY A 128 11.85 -7.77 13.84
C GLY A 128 12.55 -6.59 14.52
N LYS A 129 13.88 -6.58 14.43
CA LYS A 129 14.73 -5.56 15.05
C LYS A 129 14.48 -4.17 14.47
N THR A 130 14.19 -3.21 15.35
CA THR A 130 14.10 -1.77 15.04
C THR A 130 15.43 -1.08 15.31
N LEU A 131 15.57 0.16 14.83
CA LEU A 131 16.68 1.03 15.13
C LEU A 131 16.17 2.31 15.81
N LYS A 132 16.95 2.87 16.73
CA LYS A 132 16.64 4.16 17.36
C LYS A 132 17.43 5.27 16.65
N PRO A 133 16.77 6.18 15.92
CA PRO A 133 17.46 7.25 15.23
C PRO A 133 18.13 8.19 16.24
N GLY A 134 19.35 8.62 15.92
CA GLY A 134 20.14 9.51 16.77
C GLY A 134 21.56 9.66 16.26
N ILE A 135 22.28 10.67 16.75
CA ILE A 135 23.68 10.96 16.36
C ILE A 135 24.56 9.73 16.56
N GLU A 136 24.33 8.96 17.62
CA GLU A 136 25.09 7.74 17.91
C GLU A 136 24.95 6.64 16.86
N LEU A 137 23.87 6.64 16.06
CA LEU A 137 23.66 5.64 15.01
C LEU A 137 24.30 6.06 13.68
N VAL A 138 24.70 7.33 13.53
CA VAL A 138 25.29 7.85 12.29
C VAL A 138 26.58 7.09 11.97
N SER A 139 26.64 6.49 10.79
CA SER A 139 27.74 5.60 10.33
C SER A 139 27.98 4.34 11.18
N LYS A 140 27.07 4.01 12.11
CA LYS A 140 27.16 2.84 13.01
C LYS A 140 25.99 1.87 12.89
N VAL A 141 25.15 2.02 11.86
CA VAL A 141 24.01 1.10 11.61
C VAL A 141 24.47 -0.36 11.55
N TRP A 142 25.66 -0.62 10.98
CA TRP A 142 26.25 -1.96 10.87
C TRP A 142 26.53 -2.64 12.21
N GLU A 143 26.65 -1.89 13.31
CA GLU A 143 26.80 -2.44 14.67
C GLU A 143 25.46 -3.01 15.19
N GLN A 144 24.34 -2.54 14.64
CA GLN A 144 23.00 -2.89 15.10
C GLN A 144 22.17 -3.64 14.04
N TRP A 145 22.57 -3.70 12.79
CA TRP A 145 21.79 -4.37 11.75
C TRP A 145 22.70 -5.05 10.74
N THR A 146 22.37 -6.28 10.39
CA THR A 146 23.10 -7.05 9.39
C THR A 146 22.21 -7.45 8.21
N ILE A 147 22.81 -7.92 7.13
CA ILE A 147 22.07 -8.39 5.95
C ILE A 147 21.17 -9.57 6.30
N GLU A 148 21.61 -10.43 7.21
CA GLU A 148 20.83 -11.58 7.68
C GLU A 148 19.52 -11.12 8.34
N ASP A 149 19.52 -9.99 9.06
CA ASP A 149 18.31 -9.43 9.65
C ASP A 149 17.25 -9.04 8.60
N ALA A 150 17.65 -8.72 7.37
CA ALA A 150 16.75 -8.36 6.28
C ALA A 150 15.94 -9.54 5.73
N TYR A 151 16.45 -10.76 5.89
CA TYR A 151 15.93 -11.97 5.23
C TYR A 151 15.59 -13.10 6.21
N LYS A 152 15.67 -12.85 7.53
CA LYS A 152 15.14 -13.76 8.55
C LYS A 152 13.64 -13.94 8.33
N LYS A 153 13.25 -15.18 8.03
CA LYS A 153 11.85 -15.60 7.84
C LYS A 153 11.20 -15.89 9.17
#